data_AF-A0A1V8SNS0-F1
#
_entry.id   AF-A0A1V8SNS0-F1
#
_cell.length_a   1.000
_cell.length_b   1.000
_cell.length_c   1.000
_cell.angle_alpha   90.00
_cell.angle_beta   90.00
_cell.angle_gamma   90.00
#
_symmetry.space_group_name_H-M   'P 1'
#
loop_
_entity.id
_entity.type
_entity.pdbx_description
1 polymer ?
#
loop_
_entity_poly.entity_id
_entity_poly.type
_entity_poly.pdbx_seq_one_letter_code
_entity_poly.pdbx_strand_id
1 'polypeptide(L)'
;FPLDCEMIDVDMHRFHNFRCEEIMTALEDCHARGFMWKAIGMCSSLKEDVNKCLRAERLARTAENRERAKEKKAKIQAVWAEIDANS
;
A
#
# COMPACT_ATOMS: atom_id res chain seq x y z
N PHE A 1 -10.63 12.93 22.61
CA PHE A 1 -10.86 14.27 22.05
C PHE A 1 -10.86 14.13 20.53
N PRO A 2 -11.92 14.61 19.88
CA PRO A 2 -12.57 13.96 18.74
C PRO A 2 -12.24 14.65 17.41
N LEU A 3 -12.74 14.07 16.30
CA LEU A 3 -12.73 14.58 14.91
C LEU A 3 -11.34 14.39 14.25
N ASP A 4 -11.15 13.51 13.25
CA ASP A 4 -11.72 13.64 11.90
C ASP A 4 -11.89 12.26 11.19
N CYS A 5 -12.72 11.37 11.72
CA CYS A 5 -13.00 10.07 11.08
C CYS A 5 -14.25 10.08 10.18
N GLU A 6 -14.89 11.24 9.95
CA GLU A 6 -16.22 11.33 9.34
C GLU A 6 -16.22 11.94 7.93
N MET A 7 -15.10 11.88 7.19
CA MET A 7 -15.06 12.39 5.81
C MET A 7 -14.07 11.70 4.85
N ILE A 8 -13.75 10.42 5.04
CA ILE A 8 -12.95 9.67 4.05
C ILE A 8 -13.53 8.27 3.82
N ASP A 9 -14.65 8.21 3.10
CA ASP A 9 -14.96 7.05 2.24
C ASP A 9 -14.40 7.31 0.84
N VAL A 10 -13.11 7.68 0.75
CA VAL A 10 -12.36 7.69 -0.51
C VAL A 10 -11.48 6.44 -0.50
N ASP A 11 -12.05 5.37 -1.04
CA ASP A 11 -11.47 4.07 -1.39
C ASP A 11 -10.11 3.77 -0.71
N MET A 12 -10.09 2.82 0.25
CA MET A 12 -8.89 2.37 0.97
C MET A 12 -7.72 2.02 0.03
N HIS A 13 -7.98 1.68 -1.24
CA HIS A 13 -6.96 1.47 -2.25
C HIS A 13 -6.20 2.74 -2.64
N ARG A 14 -6.82 3.93 -2.58
CA ARG A 14 -6.22 5.20 -3.00
C ARG A 14 -5.37 5.83 -1.90
N PHE A 15 -5.82 5.82 -0.65
CA PHE A 15 -5.10 6.41 0.49
C PHE A 15 -3.69 5.82 0.71
N HIS A 16 -3.55 4.50 0.57
CA HIS A 16 -2.26 3.83 0.77
C HIS A 16 -1.36 3.79 -0.48
N ASN A 17 -1.86 4.22 -1.64
CA ASN A 17 -1.17 4.06 -2.93
C ASN A 17 -1.25 5.34 -3.77
N PHE A 18 -0.96 6.50 -3.15
CA PHE A 18 -0.89 7.80 -3.86
C PHE A 18 0.05 7.75 -5.07
N ARG A 19 1.07 6.90 -5.04
CA ARG A 19 2.01 6.68 -6.16
C ARG A 19 1.39 6.00 -7.38
N CYS A 20 0.19 5.42 -7.26
CA CYS A 20 -0.54 4.77 -8.34
C CYS A 20 -1.74 5.59 -8.81
N GLU A 21 -1.89 6.84 -8.34
CA GLU A 21 -3.08 7.66 -8.58
C GLU A 21 -3.38 7.86 -10.06
N GLU A 22 -2.37 8.18 -10.88
CA GLU A 22 -2.54 8.39 -12.32
C GLU A 22 -3.15 7.18 -13.04
N ILE A 23 -2.70 5.96 -12.69
CA ILE A 23 -3.16 4.72 -13.31
C ILE A 23 -4.56 4.35 -12.80
N MET A 24 -4.85 4.65 -11.53
CA MET A 24 -6.19 4.46 -10.95
C MET A 24 -7.20 5.40 -11.60
N THR A 25 -6.85 6.67 -11.83
CA THR A 25 -7.70 7.64 -12.54
C THR A 25 -7.94 7.20 -13.99
N ALA A 26 -6.92 6.70 -14.69
CA ALA A 26 -7.11 6.17 -16.05
C ALA A 26 -8.11 4.98 -16.08
N LEU A 27 -8.07 4.11 -15.05
CA LEU A 27 -9.03 3.01 -14.91
C LEU A 27 -10.44 3.51 -14.57
N GLU A 28 -10.56 4.52 -13.70
CA GLU A 28 -11.82 5.19 -13.38
C GLU A 28 -12.45 5.81 -14.63
N ASP A 29 -11.66 6.51 -15.45
CA ASP A 29 -12.09 7.09 -16.73
C ASP A 29 -12.58 6.02 -17.72
N CYS A 30 -11.94 4.85 -17.72
CA CYS A 30 -12.40 3.72 -18.52
C CYS A 30 -13.72 3.15 -18.00
N HIS A 31 -13.89 3.03 -16.68
CA HIS A 31 -15.14 2.61 -16.07
C HIS A 31 -16.27 3.64 -16.24
N ALA A 32 -15.94 4.93 -16.30
CA ALA A 32 -16.89 6.02 -16.54
C ALA A 32 -17.58 5.94 -17.92
N ARG A 33 -17.02 5.16 -18.86
CA ARG A 33 -17.64 4.85 -20.16
C ARG A 33 -18.90 4.00 -20.05
N GLY A 34 -19.09 3.34 -18.90
CA GLY A 34 -20.32 2.63 -18.57
C GLY A 34 -20.07 1.23 -18.01
N PHE A 35 -21.08 0.72 -17.31
CA PHE A 35 -21.03 -0.59 -16.64
C PHE A 35 -20.66 -1.75 -17.59
N MET A 36 -21.15 -1.73 -18.83
CA MET A 36 -20.85 -2.77 -19.82
C MET A 36 -19.35 -2.87 -20.14
N TRP A 37 -18.64 -1.74 -20.23
CA TRP A 37 -17.20 -1.71 -20.49
C TRP A 37 -16.40 -2.39 -19.36
N LYS A 38 -16.84 -2.17 -18.12
CA LYS A 38 -16.29 -2.83 -16.93
C LYS A 38 -16.62 -4.32 -16.91
N ALA A 39 -17.87 -4.69 -17.21
CA ALA A 39 -18.36 -6.06 -17.09
C ALA A 39 -17.74 -7.01 -18.13
N ILE A 40 -17.56 -6.55 -19.37
CA ILE A 40 -17.01 -7.39 -20.46
C ILE A 40 -15.48 -7.34 -20.54
N GLY A 41 -14.81 -6.59 -19.65
CA GLY A 41 -13.35 -6.57 -19.54
C GLY A 41 -12.64 -5.65 -20.54
N MET A 42 -13.30 -4.63 -21.11
CA MET A 42 -12.66 -3.69 -22.06
C MET A 42 -11.57 -2.83 -21.41
N CYS A 43 -11.56 -2.72 -20.09
CA CYS A 43 -10.57 -1.96 -19.31
C CYS A 43 -9.45 -2.85 -18.72
N SER A 44 -9.27 -4.09 -19.22
CA SER A 44 -8.37 -5.07 -18.59
C SER A 44 -6.90 -4.66 -18.60
N SER A 45 -6.42 -3.98 -19.65
CA SER A 45 -5.03 -3.50 -19.71
C SER A 45 -4.72 -2.48 -18.61
N LEU A 46 -5.60 -1.49 -18.43
CA LEU A 46 -5.49 -0.51 -17.35
C LEU A 46 -5.55 -1.17 -15.97
N LYS A 47 -6.41 -2.17 -15.81
CA LYS A 47 -6.50 -2.96 -14.58
C LYS A 47 -5.20 -3.71 -14.29
N GLU A 48 -4.54 -4.27 -15.31
CA GLU A 48 -3.23 -4.91 -15.13
C GLU A 48 -2.17 -3.93 -14.68
N ASP A 49 -2.17 -2.70 -15.20
CA ASP A 49 -1.21 -1.68 -14.81
C ASP A 49 -1.42 -1.20 -13.38
N VAL A 50 -2.68 -1.03 -12.95
CA VAL A 50 -3.02 -0.80 -11.54
C VAL A 50 -2.48 -1.94 -10.67
N ASN A 51 -2.71 -3.20 -11.06
CA ASN A 51 -2.23 -4.36 -10.30
C ASN A 51 -0.70 -4.41 -10.19
N LYS A 52 0.03 -4.08 -11.27
CA LYS A 52 1.50 -4.01 -11.26
C LYS A 52 1.97 -2.92 -10.30
N CYS A 53 1.36 -1.74 -10.36
CA CYS A 53 1.71 -0.62 -9.50
C CYS A 53 1.48 -0.95 -8.01
N LEU A 54 0.30 -1.45 -7.66
CA LEU A 54 -0.03 -1.84 -6.28
C LEU A 54 0.87 -2.96 -5.76
N ARG A 55 1.27 -3.89 -6.64
CA ARG A 55 2.23 -4.95 -6.28
C ARG A 55 3.61 -4.37 -5.98
N ALA A 56 4.09 -3.42 -6.79
CA ALA A 56 5.37 -2.76 -6.55
C ALA A 56 5.37 -2.00 -5.22
N GLU A 57 4.31 -1.25 -4.93
CA GLU A 57 4.19 -0.49 -3.67
C GLU A 57 4.14 -1.41 -2.45
N ARG A 58 3.39 -2.52 -2.55
CA ARG A 58 3.38 -3.55 -1.50
C ARG A 58 4.77 -4.12 -1.25
N LEU A 59 5.56 -4.37 -2.30
CA LEU A 59 6.91 -4.90 -2.16
C LEU A 59 7.86 -3.88 -1.53
N ALA A 60 7.80 -2.61 -1.94
CA ALA A 60 8.59 -1.53 -1.37
C ALA A 60 8.34 -1.39 0.15
N ARG A 61 7.07 -1.29 0.56
CA ARG A 61 6.68 -1.22 1.97
C ARG A 61 7.12 -2.45 2.75
N THR A 62 6.99 -3.63 2.17
CA THR A 62 7.43 -4.89 2.81
C THR A 62 8.94 -4.90 3.02
N ALA A 63 9.71 -4.40 2.05
CA ALA A 63 11.16 -4.28 2.15
C ALA A 63 11.57 -3.30 3.26
N GLU A 64 10.98 -2.11 3.31
CA GLU A 64 11.23 -1.13 4.38
C GLU A 64 10.89 -1.69 5.76
N ASN A 65 9.74 -2.36 5.90
CA ASN A 65 9.36 -2.99 7.15
C ASN A 65 10.32 -4.11 7.56
N ARG A 66 10.85 -4.86 6.59
CA ARG A 66 11.86 -5.90 6.85
C ARG A 66 13.16 -5.29 7.36
N GLU A 67 13.64 -4.21 6.76
CA GLU A 67 14.87 -3.54 7.23
C GLU A 67 14.66 -2.93 8.62
N ARG A 68 13.55 -2.22 8.84
CA ARG A 68 13.19 -1.69 10.16
C ARG A 68 13.06 -2.79 11.22
N ALA A 69 12.52 -3.95 10.86
CA ALA A 69 12.42 -5.09 11.77
C ALA A 69 13.79 -5.66 12.13
N LYS A 70 14.72 -5.76 11.17
CA LYS A 70 16.11 -6.17 11.44
C LYS A 70 16.80 -5.21 12.38
N GLU A 71 16.70 -3.91 12.13
CA GLU A 71 17.30 -2.87 13.00
C GLU A 71 16.76 -2.96 14.42
N LYS A 72 15.43 -3.08 14.58
CA LYS A 72 14.81 -3.27 15.89
C LYS A 72 15.30 -4.54 16.57
N LYS A 73 15.39 -5.65 15.83
CA LYS A 73 15.83 -6.94 16.37
C LYS A 73 17.30 -6.87 16.82
N ALA A 74 18.17 -6.21 16.05
CA ALA A 74 19.57 -6.00 16.42
C ALA A 74 19.71 -5.15 17.69
N LYS A 75 18.94 -4.05 17.79
CA LYS A 75 18.90 -3.21 19.01
C LYS A 75 18.45 -3.99 20.23
N ILE A 76 17.38 -4.77 20.08
CA ILE A 76 16.88 -5.62 21.16
C ILE A 76 17.95 -6.63 21.56
N GLN A 77 18.55 -7.36 20.62
CA GLN A 77 19.62 -8.33 20.92
C GLN A 77 20.81 -7.71 21.65
N ALA A 78 21.24 -6.50 21.26
CA ALA A 78 22.31 -5.80 21.96
C ALA A 78 21.95 -5.50 23.42
N VAL A 79 20.74 -4.97 23.66
CA VAL A 79 20.24 -4.68 25.01
C VAL A 79 20.15 -5.95 25.87
N TRP A 80 19.64 -7.06 25.31
CA TRP A 80 19.57 -8.33 26.05
C TRP A 80 20.96 -8.87 26.39
N ALA A 81 21.94 -8.75 25.49
CA ALA A 81 23.31 -9.17 25.75
C ALA A 81 24.00 -8.34 26.86
N GLU A 82 23.71 -7.03 26.94
CA GLU A 82 24.20 -6.17 28.02
C GLU A 82 23.61 -6.56 29.38
N ILE A 83 22.32 -6.93 29.42
CA ILE A 83 21.64 -7.38 30.64
C ILE A 83 22.23 -8.71 31.11
N ASP A 84 22.40 -9.68 30.20
CA ASP A 84 22.97 -11.00 30.52
C ASP A 84 24.43 -10.91 31.01
N ALA A 85 25.20 -9.90 30.57
CA ALA A 85 26.59 -9.70 31.00
C ALA A 85 26.75 -9.00 32.35
N ASN A 86 25.71 -8.31 32.84
CA ASN A 86 25.70 -7.60 34.12
C ASN A 86 24.98 -8.36 35.24
N SER A 87 24.49 -9.58 34.96
CA SER A 87 23.83 -10.48 35.92
C SER A 87 24.71 -11.66 36.29
#